data_AF-R0KMV2-F1
#
_entry.id   AF-R0KMV2-F1
#
_cell.length_a   1.000
_cell.length_b   1.000
_cell.length_c   1.000
_cell.angle_alpha   90.00
_cell.angle_beta   90.00
_cell.angle_gamma   90.00
#
_symmetry.space_group_name_H-M   'P 1'
#
loop_
_entity.id
_entity.type
_entity.pdbx_description
1 polymer ?
#
loop_
_entity_poly.entity_id
_entity_poly.type
_entity_poly.pdbx_seq_one_letter_code
_entity_poly.pdbx_strand_id
1 'polypeptide(L)' 'MSEHEGDRQKAMAAVGALFAKYKLLAAKRTKGHVDFDSQVMDSLELVDATPDGTVAFDMVMAPSFSNLN' A
#
# COMPACT_ATOMS: atom_id res chain seq x y z
N MET A 1 -4.30 -16.74 -22.22
CA MET A 1 -4.27 -15.83 -21.05
C MET A 1 -5.20 -14.68 -21.39
N SER A 2 -6.28 -14.46 -20.65
CA SER A 2 -7.29 -13.45 -21.03
C SER A 2 -6.78 -12.04 -20.74
N GLU A 3 -7.27 -11.05 -21.50
CA GLU A 3 -6.94 -9.62 -21.33
C GLU A 3 -7.14 -9.13 -19.89
N HIS A 4 -8.11 -9.72 -19.18
CA HIS A 4 -8.40 -9.44 -17.78
C HIS A 4 -7.21 -9.67 -16.82
N GLU A 5 -6.41 -10.71 -17.03
CA GLU A 5 -5.24 -10.97 -16.18
C GLU A 5 -4.13 -9.95 -16.42
N GLY A 6 -3.94 -9.53 -17.68
CA GLY A 6 -2.97 -8.50 -18.04
C GLY A 6 -3.32 -7.13 -17.46
N ASP A 7 -4.61 -6.77 -17.48
CA ASP A 7 -5.06 -5.50 -16.90
C ASP A 7 -5.03 -5.50 -15.37
N ARG A 8 -5.35 -6.64 -14.74
CA ARG A 8 -5.14 -6.86 -13.31
C ARG A 8 -3.67 -6.68 -12.92
N GLN A 9 -2.74 -7.29 -13.65
CA GLN A 9 -1.30 -7.13 -13.38
C GLN A 9 -0.83 -5.69 -13.49
N LYS A 10 -1.33 -4.93 -14.49
CA LYS A 10 -1.04 -3.49 -14.61
C LYS A 10 -1.60 -2.72 -13.42
N ALA A 11 -2.83 -3.01 -12.99
CA ALA A 11 -3.45 -2.37 -11.83
C ALA A 11 -2.65 -2.66 -10.54
N MET A 12 -2.26 -3.93 -10.32
CA MET A 12 -1.39 -4.34 -9.21
C MET A 12 -0.05 -3.60 -9.22
N ALA A 13 0.60 -3.51 -10.38
CA ALA A 13 1.86 -2.78 -10.53
C ALA A 13 1.71 -1.27 -10.28
N ALA A 14 0.61 -0.67 -10.74
CA ALA A 14 0.31 0.73 -10.53
C ALA A 14 0.11 1.05 -9.04
N VAL A 15 -0.70 0.26 -8.33
CA VAL A 15 -0.90 0.42 -6.88
C VAL A 15 0.41 0.18 -6.14
N GLY A 16 1.16 -0.86 -6.47
CA GLY A 16 2.48 -1.11 -5.89
C GLY A 16 3.45 0.06 -6.06
N ALA A 17 3.44 0.72 -7.22
CA ALA A 17 4.26 1.91 -7.47
C ALA A 17 3.86 3.11 -6.57
N LEU A 18 2.59 3.25 -6.20
CA LEU A 18 2.14 4.28 -5.25
C LEU A 18 2.71 4.03 -3.85
N PHE A 19 2.70 2.78 -3.37
CA PHE A 19 3.30 2.40 -2.09
C PHE A 19 4.83 2.60 -2.11
N ALA A 20 5.49 2.22 -3.19
CA ALA A 20 6.93 2.48 -3.36
C ALA A 20 7.25 3.97 -3.34
N LYS A 21 6.43 4.80 -4.00
CA LYS A 21 6.56 6.26 -3.97
C LYS A 21 6.40 6.81 -2.54
N TYR A 22 5.41 6.32 -1.78
CA TYR A 22 5.26 6.69 -0.37
C TYR A 22 6.54 6.40 0.42
N LYS A 23 7.09 5.18 0.32
CA LYS A 23 8.32 4.79 1.03
C LYS A 23 9.52 5.66 0.63
N LEU A 24 9.63 6.02 -0.65
CA LEU A 24 10.67 6.94 -1.13
C LEU A 24 10.53 8.35 -0.53
N LEU A 25 9.31 8.84 -0.35
CA LEU A 25 9.06 10.14 0.28
C LEU A 25 9.31 10.10 1.79
N ALA A 26 8.88 9.03 2.46
CA ALA A 26 9.13 8.80 3.88
C ALA A 26 10.63 8.74 4.17
N ALA A 27 11.42 8.05 3.34
CA ALA A 27 12.88 7.95 3.49
C ALA A 27 13.63 9.30 3.34
N LYS A 28 13.01 10.30 2.69
CA LYS A 28 13.59 11.64 2.53
C LYS A 28 13.26 12.59 3.70
N ARG A 29 12.45 12.15 4.66
CA ARG A 29 12.09 12.97 5.83
C ARG A 29 13.29 13.18 6.75
N THR A 30 13.23 14.25 7.54
CA THR A 30 14.22 14.51 8.58
C THR A 30 14.26 13.37 9.60
N LYS A 31 15.46 13.05 10.08
CA LYS A 31 15.67 11.96 11.05
C LYS A 31 14.79 12.17 12.30
N GLY A 32 14.04 11.14 12.69
CA GLY A 32 13.11 11.18 13.81
C GLY A 32 11.69 11.60 13.45
N HIS A 33 11.42 11.98 12.20
CA HIS A 33 10.08 12.17 11.70
C HIS A 33 9.43 10.82 11.39
N VAL A 34 8.34 10.48 12.08
CA VAL A 34 7.51 9.29 11.84
C VAL A 34 6.12 9.77 11.47
N ASP A 35 5.68 9.46 10.25
CA ASP A 35 4.31 9.79 9.83
C ASP A 35 3.31 8.95 10.61
N PHE A 36 2.12 9.51 10.88
CA PHE A 36 1.07 8.85 11.65
C PHE A 36 0.65 7.49 11.04
N ASP A 37 0.67 7.41 9.71
CA ASP A 37 0.29 6.23 8.93
C ASP A 37 1.46 5.26 8.71
N SER A 38 2.67 5.56 9.17
CA SER A 38 3.87 4.76 8.88
C SER A 38 3.70 3.27 9.22
N GLN A 39 3.17 2.97 10.40
CA GLN A 39 2.95 1.60 10.84
C GLN A 39 1.87 0.89 10.01
N VAL A 40 0.84 1.63 9.55
CA VAL A 40 -0.20 1.10 8.68
C VAL A 40 0.41 0.78 7.31
N MET A 41 1.15 1.72 6.74
CA MET A 41 1.79 1.59 5.42
C MET A 41 2.87 0.50 5.40
N ASP A 42 3.51 0.22 6.54
CA ASP A 42 4.46 -0.88 6.68
C ASP A 42 3.80 -2.24 6.85
N SER A 43 2.55 -2.28 7.32
CA SER A 43 1.81 -3.52 7.62
C SER A 43 0.78 -3.92 6.57
N LEU A 44 0.47 -3.04 5.62
CA LEU A 44 -0.43 -3.31 4.51
C LEU A 44 0.25 -4.15 3.43
N GLU A 45 -0.38 -5.26 3.06
CA GLU A 45 0.00 -6.10 1.94
C GLU A 45 -1.08 -6.01 0.85
N LEU A 46 -0.67 -5.68 -0.38
CA LEU A 46 -1.59 -5.62 -1.52
C LEU A 46 -1.99 -7.03 -1.95
N VAL A 47 -3.29 -7.35 -1.83
CA VAL A 47 -3.86 -8.64 -2.22
C VAL A 47 -4.37 -8.58 -3.65
N ASP A 48 -5.14 -7.53 -3.97
CA ASP A 48 -5.72 -7.36 -5.29
C ASP A 48 -5.92 -5.90 -5.67
N ALA A 49 -5.93 -5.64 -6.97
CA ALA A 49 -6.23 -4.35 -7.57
C ALA A 49 -6.85 -4.59 -8.94
N THR A 50 -7.95 -3.90 -9.18
CA THR A 50 -8.74 -4.06 -10.40
C THR A 50 -8.74 -2.77 -11.23
N PRO A 51 -8.89 -2.87 -12.57
CA PRO A 51 -8.88 -1.69 -13.44
C PRO A 51 -10.01 -0.68 -13.21
N ASP A 52 -11.09 -1.10 -12.55
CA ASP A 52 -12.20 -0.23 -12.15
C ASP A 52 -11.89 0.64 -10.91
N GLY A 53 -10.70 0.48 -10.32
CA GLY A 53 -10.23 1.26 -9.17
C GLY A 53 -10.51 0.62 -7.82
N THR A 54 -10.95 -0.64 -7.76
CA THR A 54 -11.07 -1.37 -6.49
C THR A 54 -9.71 -1.93 -6.07
N VAL A 55 -9.40 -1.85 -4.78
CA VAL A 55 -8.14 -2.36 -4.22
C VAL A 55 -8.43 -3.08 -2.90
N ALA A 56 -7.84 -4.27 -2.73
CA ALA A 56 -7.93 -5.06 -1.53
C ALA A 56 -6.56 -5.23 -0.88
N PHE A 57 -6.50 -5.07 0.44
CA PHE A 57 -5.30 -5.23 1.22
C PHE A 57 -5.55 -6.16 2.40
N ASP A 58 -4.51 -6.88 2.78
CA ASP A 58 -4.42 -7.55 4.07
C ASP A 58 -3.61 -6.70 5.03
N MET A 59 -4.03 -6.68 6.30
CA MET A 59 -3.33 -5.99 7.37
C MET A 59 -3.39 -6.83 8.64
N VAL A 60 -2.22 -7.10 9.23
CA VAL A 60 -2.15 -7.76 10.52
C VAL A 60 -2.46 -6.76 11.63
N MET A 61 -3.57 -6.98 12.34
CA MET A 61 -3.95 -6.19 13.51
C MET A 61 -3.07 -6.55 14.71
N ALA A 62 -2.45 -5.54 15.32
CA ALA A 62 -1.55 -5.68 16.47
C ALA A 62 -1.77 -4.56 17.51
N PRO A 63 -1.37 -4.74 18.79
CA PRO A 63 -1.54 -3.73 19.85
C PRO A 63 -0.85 -2.39 19.58
N SER A 64 0.12 -2.37 18.66
CA SER A 64 0.80 -1.15 18.23
C SER A 64 -0.11 -0.23 17.39
N PHE A 65 -1.25 -0.69 16.91
CA PHE A 65 -2.26 0.16 16.29
C PHE A 65 -3.19 0.72 17.37
N SER A 66 -3.08 2.01 17.65
CA SER A 66 -3.92 2.67 18.65
C SER A 66 -5.19 3.27 18.06
N ASN A 67 -5.13 3.80 16.83
CA ASN A 67 -6.27 4.41 16.14
C ASN A 67 -6.17 4.20 14.62
N LEU A 68 -7.19 3.56 14.04
CA LEU A 68 -7.34 3.33 12.59
C LEU A 68 -8.57 4.07 12.01
N ASN A 69 -9.10 5.08 12.71
CA ASN A 69 -10.13 5.98 12.17
C ASN A 69 -9.57 6.94 11.13
#